data_AF-A0A8T5SS92-F1
#
_entry.id   AF-A0A8T5SS92-F1
#
_cell.length_a   1.000
_cell.length_b   1.000
_cell.length_c   1.000
_cell.angle_alpha   90.00
_cell.angle_beta   90.00
_cell.angle_gamma   90.00
#
_symmetry.space_group_name_H-M   'P 1'
#
loop_
_entity.id
_entity.type
_entity.pdbx_description
1 polymer ?
#
loop_
_entity_poly.entity_id
_entity_poly.type
_entity_poly.pdbx_seq_one_letter_code
_entity_poly.pdbx_strand_id
1 'polypeptide(L)'
;MTRSAPVQTRGIELEGGSKPPEVYPRYERKLSMIQRYTKLLTSPREAMTDIGLAPDYGGVIVLFVFWTIFGIIGVWVMLSKMQFTGTYGEFVTSGVVAGATIGLVLFPVIMIVRWLVKSYLIRHACESENWDFETAASVTGYAYLPNVIFSFVWFFILYTLVPSVVVNTTNLEAALLQLQMYDAQISWLTVGVSLVGTVLVLLWKSYLGGLGAHAGTRERCDENNGIIMFIVIGFIGIVIDFLGMVL
;
A
#
# COMPACT_ATOMS: atom_id res chain seq x y z
N MET A 1 56.60 0.92 -63.24
CA MET A 1 55.35 0.20 -62.88
C MET A 1 55.41 -0.16 -61.41
N THR A 2 54.90 0.71 -60.55
CA THR A 2 54.89 0.55 -59.09
C THR A 2 53.51 0.02 -58.68
N ARG A 3 53.45 -1.21 -58.15
CA ARG A 3 52.22 -1.80 -57.59
C ARG A 3 51.96 -1.20 -56.20
N SER A 4 50.89 -0.43 -56.06
CA SER A 4 50.30 -0.05 -54.79
C SER A 4 49.49 -1.21 -54.21
N ALA A 5 49.79 -1.60 -52.97
CA ALA A 5 48.98 -2.56 -52.20
C ALA A 5 47.68 -1.90 -51.71
N PRO A 6 46.56 -2.64 -51.58
CA PRO A 6 45.32 -2.10 -51.06
C PRO A 6 45.41 -1.95 -49.53
N VAL A 7 45.05 -0.76 -49.05
CA VAL A 7 44.87 -0.46 -47.63
C VAL A 7 43.61 -1.18 -47.15
N GLN A 8 43.78 -2.11 -46.22
CA GLN A 8 42.71 -2.83 -45.54
C GLN A 8 42.13 -1.93 -44.45
N THR A 9 41.08 -1.17 -44.77
CA THR A 9 40.29 -0.44 -43.78
C THR A 9 39.55 -1.45 -42.90
N ARG A 10 40.08 -1.71 -41.70
CA ARG A 10 39.31 -2.35 -40.62
C ARG A 10 38.12 -1.43 -40.30
N GLY A 11 36.94 -1.84 -40.75
CA GLY A 11 35.69 -1.31 -40.22
C GLY A 11 35.66 -1.61 -38.72
N ILE A 12 35.57 -0.57 -37.91
CA ILE A 12 35.21 -0.70 -36.51
C ILE A 12 33.71 -1.01 -36.53
N GLU A 13 33.34 -2.28 -36.35
CA GLU A 13 31.98 -2.65 -35.98
C GLU A 13 31.68 -2.00 -34.63
N LEU A 14 30.90 -0.93 -34.67
CA LEU A 14 30.21 -0.42 -33.49
C LEU A 14 29.11 -1.43 -33.17
N GLU A 15 29.45 -2.47 -32.40
CA GLU A 15 28.48 -3.28 -31.67
C GLU A 15 27.80 -2.40 -30.60
N GLY A 16 26.84 -1.61 -31.07
CA GLY A 16 25.98 -0.75 -30.27
C GLY A 16 24.58 -0.73 -30.87
N GLY A 17 24.12 -1.88 -31.37
CA GLY A 17 22.75 -2.05 -31.85
C GLY A 17 21.81 -2.14 -30.65
N SER A 18 21.38 -1.01 -30.11
CA SER A 18 20.18 -0.98 -29.27
C SER A 18 19.04 -1.57 -30.09
N LYS A 19 18.50 -2.72 -29.69
CA LYS A 19 17.31 -3.29 -30.34
C LYS A 19 16.26 -2.18 -30.40
N PRO A 20 15.64 -1.93 -31.57
CA PRO A 20 14.58 -0.95 -31.66
C PRO A 20 13.50 -1.30 -30.62
N PRO A 21 12.92 -0.30 -29.93
CA PRO A 21 11.90 -0.55 -28.92
C PRO A 21 10.78 -1.39 -29.54
N GLU A 22 10.47 -2.51 -28.92
CA GLU A 22 9.36 -3.37 -29.36
C GLU A 22 8.06 -2.54 -29.31
N VAL A 23 7.47 -2.29 -30.48
CA VAL A 23 6.19 -1.60 -30.61
C VAL A 23 5.09 -2.64 -30.52
N TYR A 24 4.39 -2.66 -29.39
CA TYR A 24 3.26 -3.57 -29.20
C TYR A 24 1.95 -2.88 -29.60
N PRO A 25 0.97 -3.63 -30.11
CA PRO A 25 -0.35 -3.08 -30.41
C PRO A 25 -0.99 -2.52 -29.13
N ARG A 26 -1.76 -1.43 -29.29
CA ARG A 26 -2.48 -0.80 -28.18
C ARG A 26 -3.51 -1.80 -27.64
N TYR A 27 -3.37 -2.20 -26.38
CA TYR A 27 -4.33 -3.07 -25.72
C TYR A 27 -5.61 -2.27 -25.42
N GLU A 28 -6.76 -2.78 -25.86
CA GLU A 28 -8.07 -2.24 -25.50
C GLU A 28 -8.55 -2.86 -24.19
N ARG A 29 -8.91 -2.01 -23.23
CA ARG A 29 -9.42 -2.40 -21.92
C ARG A 29 -10.62 -3.34 -22.08
N LYS A 30 -10.56 -4.52 -21.45
CA LYS A 30 -11.64 -5.52 -21.50
C LYS A 30 -12.56 -5.46 -20.29
N LEU A 31 -12.03 -5.06 -19.14
CA LEU A 31 -12.80 -5.02 -17.88
C LEU A 31 -13.17 -3.58 -17.52
N SER A 32 -14.43 -3.36 -17.15
CA SER A 32 -14.85 -2.13 -16.47
C SER A 32 -14.22 -2.05 -15.06
N MET A 33 -14.23 -0.86 -14.45
CA MET A 33 -13.65 -0.66 -13.11
C MET A 33 -14.25 -1.60 -12.05
N ILE A 34 -15.58 -1.77 -12.05
CA ILE A 34 -16.26 -2.67 -11.11
C ILE A 34 -15.85 -4.12 -11.36
N GLN A 35 -15.75 -4.54 -12.63
CA GLN A 35 -15.28 -5.88 -12.99
C GLN A 35 -13.83 -6.08 -12.55
N ARG A 36 -12.96 -5.08 -12.65
CA ARG A 36 -11.58 -5.19 -12.13
C ARG A 36 -11.57 -5.53 -10.64
N TYR A 37 -12.39 -4.88 -9.80
CA TYR A 37 -12.46 -5.21 -8.37
C TYR A 37 -13.00 -6.61 -8.10
N THR A 38 -14.09 -7.01 -8.75
CA THR A 38 -14.67 -8.34 -8.53
C THR A 38 -13.75 -9.44 -9.03
N LYS A 39 -13.08 -9.22 -10.16
CA LYS A 39 -12.08 -10.13 -10.72
C LYS A 39 -10.80 -10.18 -9.89
N LEU A 40 -10.39 -9.10 -9.21
CA LEU A 40 -9.27 -9.17 -8.25
C LEU A 40 -9.52 -10.19 -7.11
N LEU A 41 -10.77 -10.48 -6.79
CA LEU A 41 -11.15 -11.47 -5.79
C LEU A 41 -11.39 -12.87 -6.36
N THR A 42 -11.80 -12.96 -7.63
CA THR A 42 -12.26 -14.23 -8.24
C THR A 42 -11.29 -14.80 -9.29
N SER A 43 -10.66 -13.95 -10.09
CA SER A 43 -9.59 -14.31 -11.04
C SER A 43 -8.51 -13.20 -11.07
N PRO A 44 -7.68 -13.09 -10.00
CA PRO A 44 -6.75 -11.96 -9.82
C PRO A 44 -5.76 -11.77 -10.97
N ARG A 45 -5.34 -12.85 -11.61
CA ARG A 45 -4.48 -12.82 -12.80
C ARG A 45 -5.12 -12.06 -13.95
N GLU A 46 -6.37 -12.38 -14.30
CA GLU A 46 -7.11 -11.72 -15.38
C GLU A 46 -7.26 -10.21 -15.10
N ALA A 47 -7.61 -9.85 -13.86
CA ALA A 47 -7.75 -8.46 -13.46
C ALA A 47 -6.42 -7.70 -13.52
N MET A 48 -5.36 -8.26 -12.92
CA MET A 48 -4.04 -7.61 -12.88
C MET A 48 -3.40 -7.52 -14.27
N THR A 49 -3.67 -8.47 -15.17
CA THR A 49 -3.28 -8.35 -16.58
C THR A 49 -3.98 -7.20 -17.27
N ASP A 50 -5.30 -7.07 -17.11
CA ASP A 50 -6.06 -5.96 -17.71
C ASP A 50 -5.63 -4.59 -17.14
N ILE A 51 -5.30 -4.53 -15.84
CA ILE A 51 -4.77 -3.33 -15.17
C ILE A 51 -3.36 -3.00 -15.67
N GLY A 52 -2.47 -4.00 -15.76
CA GLY A 52 -1.10 -3.82 -16.22
C GLY A 52 -1.00 -3.40 -17.69
N LEU A 53 -1.93 -3.83 -18.53
CA LEU A 53 -1.95 -3.50 -19.96
C LEU A 53 -2.78 -2.25 -20.31
N ALA A 54 -3.79 -1.91 -19.49
CA ALA A 54 -4.60 -0.70 -19.63
C ALA A 54 -4.75 -0.01 -18.27
N PRO A 55 -3.73 0.74 -17.81
CA PRO A 55 -3.74 1.36 -16.49
C PRO A 55 -4.86 2.40 -16.35
N ASP A 56 -5.27 2.62 -15.11
CA ASP A 56 -6.08 3.77 -14.71
C ASP A 56 -5.84 4.15 -13.26
N TYR A 57 -5.92 5.46 -12.99
CA TYR A 57 -5.88 5.99 -11.62
C TYR A 57 -7.26 6.05 -10.97
N GLY A 58 -8.33 6.03 -11.76
CA GLY A 58 -9.70 6.18 -11.26
C GLY A 58 -10.04 5.13 -10.22
N GLY A 59 -9.75 3.86 -10.50
CA GLY A 59 -9.99 2.80 -9.54
C GLY A 59 -9.06 2.87 -8.32
N VAL A 60 -7.80 3.22 -8.52
CA VAL A 60 -6.87 3.41 -7.41
C VAL A 60 -7.36 4.49 -6.43
N ILE A 61 -7.84 5.62 -6.95
CA ILE A 61 -8.41 6.71 -6.13
C ILE A 61 -9.65 6.22 -5.37
N VAL A 62 -10.54 5.48 -6.02
CA VAL A 62 -11.73 4.90 -5.36
C VAL A 62 -11.33 3.99 -4.19
N LEU A 63 -10.29 3.14 -4.35
CA LEU A 63 -9.78 2.33 -3.25
C LEU A 63 -9.26 3.18 -2.08
N PHE A 64 -8.49 4.24 -2.36
CA PHE A 64 -8.01 5.14 -1.31
C PHE A 64 -9.14 5.89 -0.60
N VAL A 65 -10.19 6.29 -1.32
CA VAL A 65 -11.38 6.92 -0.72
C VAL A 65 -12.07 5.95 0.24
N PHE A 66 -12.37 4.72 -0.20
CA PHE A 66 -12.98 3.72 0.68
C PHE A 66 -12.11 3.39 1.89
N TRP A 67 -10.80 3.26 1.68
CA TRP A 67 -9.87 3.01 2.77
C TRP A 67 -9.88 4.16 3.79
N THR A 68 -9.87 5.40 3.31
CA THR A 68 -9.92 6.59 4.17
C THR A 68 -11.23 6.65 4.96
N ILE A 69 -12.36 6.35 4.32
CA ILE A 69 -13.67 6.28 4.98
C ILE A 69 -13.65 5.23 6.10
N PHE A 70 -13.16 4.02 5.83
CA PHE A 70 -13.04 2.99 6.87
C PHE A 70 -12.09 3.40 8.00
N GLY A 71 -11.00 4.12 7.68
CA GLY A 71 -10.10 4.70 8.68
C GLY A 71 -10.80 5.72 9.59
N ILE A 72 -11.58 6.65 9.01
CA ILE A 72 -12.38 7.64 9.76
C ILE A 72 -13.37 6.94 10.68
N ILE A 73 -14.12 5.96 10.15
CA ILE A 73 -15.07 5.19 10.95
C ILE A 73 -14.37 4.44 12.08
N GLY A 74 -13.21 3.84 11.81
CA GLY A 74 -12.41 3.14 12.84
C GLY A 74 -11.98 4.06 13.98
N VAL A 75 -11.46 5.26 13.65
CA VAL A 75 -11.10 6.27 14.65
C VAL A 75 -12.33 6.71 15.44
N TRP A 76 -13.46 6.94 14.77
CA TRP A 76 -14.70 7.32 15.43
C TRP A 76 -15.20 6.25 16.41
N VAL A 77 -15.17 4.96 16.01
CA VAL A 77 -15.52 3.85 16.92
C VAL A 77 -14.59 3.84 18.13
N MET A 78 -13.28 3.99 17.94
CA MET A 78 -12.32 4.01 19.04
C MET A 78 -12.58 5.17 20.01
N LEU A 79 -12.86 6.37 19.49
CA LEU A 79 -13.21 7.52 20.32
C LEU A 79 -14.52 7.30 21.08
N SER A 80 -15.51 6.62 20.47
CA SER A 80 -16.78 6.32 21.14
C SER A 80 -16.64 5.35 22.33
N LYS A 81 -15.55 4.59 22.38
CA LYS A 81 -15.23 3.63 23.45
C LYS A 81 -14.49 4.27 24.62
N MET A 82 -13.98 5.50 24.48
CA MET A 82 -13.24 6.20 25.53
C MET A 82 -14.04 7.39 26.05
N GLN A 83 -14.27 7.44 27.36
CA GLN A 83 -14.93 8.55 28.01
C GLN A 83 -14.03 9.14 29.10
N PHE A 84 -13.74 10.43 29.02
CA PHE A 84 -12.98 11.13 30.06
C PHE A 84 -13.93 11.95 30.92
N THR A 85 -13.85 11.76 32.23
CA THR A 85 -14.69 12.44 33.24
C THR A 85 -13.82 13.12 34.28
N GLY A 86 -14.39 13.97 35.15
CA GLY A 86 -13.65 14.67 36.22
C GLY A 86 -13.11 16.03 35.81
N THR A 87 -12.30 16.64 36.69
CA THR A 87 -11.86 18.05 36.61
C THR A 87 -11.15 18.42 35.30
N TYR A 88 -10.43 17.49 34.67
CA TYR A 88 -9.70 17.71 33.42
C TYR A 88 -10.29 16.94 32.22
N GLY A 89 -11.49 16.37 32.35
CA GLY A 89 -12.06 15.45 31.36
C GLY A 89 -12.26 16.09 29.99
N GLU A 90 -12.78 17.32 29.97
CA GLU A 90 -13.00 18.08 28.72
C GLU A 90 -11.69 18.49 28.04
N PHE A 91 -10.68 18.89 28.82
CA PHE A 91 -9.35 19.22 28.31
C PHE A 91 -8.69 18.00 27.65
N VAL A 92 -8.74 16.83 28.30
CA VAL A 92 -8.19 15.59 27.73
C VAL A 92 -8.96 15.16 26.49
N THR A 93 -10.31 15.20 26.55
CA THR A 93 -11.16 14.82 25.41
C THR A 93 -10.88 15.69 24.18
N SER A 94 -10.82 17.01 24.35
CA SER A 94 -10.53 17.93 23.26
C SER A 94 -9.13 17.71 22.67
N GLY A 95 -8.13 17.46 23.51
CA GLY A 95 -6.78 17.09 23.06
C GLY A 95 -6.75 15.81 22.22
N VAL A 96 -7.41 14.75 22.69
CA VAL A 96 -7.50 13.47 21.97
C VAL A 96 -8.22 13.63 20.62
N VAL A 97 -9.35 14.34 20.60
CA VAL A 97 -10.12 14.60 19.37
C VAL A 97 -9.32 15.48 18.40
N ALA A 98 -8.60 16.48 18.88
CA ALA A 98 -7.75 17.32 18.04
C ALA A 98 -6.62 16.51 17.40
N GLY A 99 -5.92 15.69 18.19
CA GLY A 99 -4.88 14.78 17.70
C GLY A 99 -5.41 13.80 16.65
N ALA A 100 -6.56 13.16 16.92
CA ALA A 100 -7.23 12.29 15.97
C ALA A 100 -7.59 13.01 14.67
N THR A 101 -8.10 14.24 14.76
CA THR A 101 -8.46 15.07 13.60
C THR A 101 -7.25 15.39 12.73
N ILE A 102 -6.13 15.80 13.33
CA ILE A 102 -4.87 16.06 12.61
C ILE A 102 -4.41 14.78 11.91
N GLY A 103 -4.44 13.65 12.63
CA GLY A 103 -4.11 12.34 12.06
C GLY A 103 -4.97 12.00 10.85
N LEU A 104 -6.28 12.18 10.92
CA LEU A 104 -7.21 11.91 9.82
C LEU A 104 -7.01 12.80 8.60
N VAL A 105 -6.61 14.06 8.79
CA VAL A 105 -6.30 14.99 7.68
C VAL A 105 -4.97 14.62 7.00
N LEU A 106 -3.95 14.27 7.78
CA LEU A 106 -2.63 13.93 7.24
C LEU A 106 -2.59 12.52 6.62
N PHE A 107 -3.38 11.58 7.14
CA PHE A 107 -3.42 10.19 6.70
C PHE A 107 -3.53 10.03 5.18
N PRO A 108 -4.55 10.56 4.47
CA PRO A 108 -4.69 10.35 3.03
C PRO A 108 -3.49 10.89 2.24
N VAL A 109 -2.91 12.02 2.67
CA VAL A 109 -1.72 12.61 2.03
C VAL A 109 -0.52 11.67 2.17
N ILE A 110 -0.26 11.19 3.38
CA ILE A 110 0.82 10.24 3.66
C ILE A 110 0.62 8.95 2.85
N MET A 111 -0.62 8.47 2.75
CA MET A 111 -0.97 7.27 2.00
C MET A 111 -0.68 7.40 0.50
N ILE A 112 -1.05 8.54 -0.11
CA ILE A 112 -0.76 8.83 -1.51
C ILE A 112 0.76 8.89 -1.74
N VAL A 113 1.49 9.63 -0.89
CA VAL A 113 2.96 9.74 -1.00
C VAL A 113 3.62 8.35 -0.90
N ARG A 114 3.23 7.54 0.09
CA ARG A 114 3.75 6.18 0.26
C ARG A 114 3.47 5.29 -0.94
N TRP A 115 2.26 5.38 -1.51
CA TRP A 115 1.92 4.65 -2.71
C TRP A 115 2.78 5.07 -3.90
N LEU A 116 2.95 6.36 -4.15
CA LEU A 116 3.77 6.87 -5.25
C LEU A 116 5.25 6.47 -5.09
N VAL A 117 5.80 6.58 -3.87
CA VAL A 117 7.17 6.12 -3.57
C VAL A 117 7.29 4.62 -3.81
N LYS A 118 6.34 3.80 -3.33
CA LYS A 118 6.34 2.35 -3.59
C LYS A 118 6.26 2.05 -5.09
N SER A 119 5.42 2.76 -5.83
CA SER A 119 5.30 2.65 -7.29
C SER A 119 6.62 2.92 -7.99
N TYR A 120 7.31 3.96 -7.54
CA TYR A 120 8.62 4.35 -8.06
C TYR A 120 9.66 3.25 -7.80
N LEU A 121 9.74 2.75 -6.57
CA LEU A 121 10.70 1.70 -6.20
C LEU A 121 10.44 0.40 -6.96
N ILE A 122 9.19 -0.02 -7.05
CA ILE A 122 8.81 -1.23 -7.79
C ILE A 122 9.13 -1.10 -9.27
N ARG A 123 8.86 0.06 -9.87
CA ARG A 123 9.22 0.34 -11.26
C ARG A 123 10.71 0.07 -11.50
N HIS A 124 11.57 0.66 -10.67
CA HIS A 124 13.02 0.53 -10.81
C HIS A 124 13.54 -0.88 -10.47
N ALA A 125 12.88 -1.58 -9.55
CA ALA A 125 13.27 -2.94 -9.16
C ALA A 125 12.91 -3.98 -10.24
N CYS A 126 11.86 -3.75 -11.00
CA CYS A 126 11.38 -4.69 -12.02
C CYS A 126 11.94 -4.38 -13.42
N GLU A 127 11.76 -3.15 -13.92
CA GLU A 127 12.16 -2.72 -15.27
C GLU A 127 12.16 -1.19 -15.33
N SER A 128 13.33 -0.56 -15.22
CA SER A 128 13.43 0.91 -15.09
C SER A 128 13.17 1.64 -16.41
N GLU A 129 13.67 1.10 -17.53
CA GLU A 129 13.76 1.82 -18.81
C GLU A 129 12.44 1.81 -19.59
N ASN A 130 11.73 0.69 -19.60
CA ASN A 130 10.59 0.49 -20.51
C ASN A 130 9.23 0.40 -19.81
N TRP A 131 9.19 0.37 -18.48
CA TRP A 131 7.94 0.29 -17.74
C TRP A 131 7.48 1.67 -17.32
N ASP A 132 6.32 2.11 -17.81
CA ASP A 132 5.79 3.44 -17.49
C ASP A 132 5.36 3.56 -16.02
N PHE A 133 5.61 4.74 -15.43
CA PHE A 133 5.22 5.01 -14.04
C PHE A 133 3.71 4.93 -13.83
N GLU A 134 2.90 5.33 -14.81
CA GLU A 134 1.44 5.21 -14.74
C GLU A 134 1.00 3.76 -14.56
N THR A 135 1.60 2.84 -15.31
CA THR A 135 1.34 1.42 -15.18
C THR A 135 1.78 0.89 -13.82
N ALA A 136 3.00 1.22 -13.37
CA ALA A 136 3.50 0.82 -12.06
C ALA A 136 2.62 1.35 -10.91
N ALA A 137 2.18 2.60 -11.01
CA ALA A 137 1.31 3.25 -10.04
C ALA A 137 -0.09 2.62 -10.04
N SER A 138 -0.67 2.32 -11.20
CA SER A 138 -1.96 1.62 -11.28
C SER A 138 -1.89 0.21 -10.67
N VAL A 139 -0.88 -0.58 -11.06
CA VAL A 139 -0.65 -1.94 -10.53
C VAL A 139 -0.50 -1.95 -9.02
N THR A 140 0.39 -1.11 -8.48
CA THR A 140 0.62 -1.03 -7.03
C THR A 140 -0.61 -0.50 -6.30
N GLY A 141 -1.37 0.42 -6.91
CA GLY A 141 -2.58 1.02 -6.38
C GLY A 141 -3.71 0.01 -6.23
N TYR A 142 -3.98 -0.77 -7.27
CA TYR A 142 -4.98 -1.85 -7.22
C TYR A 142 -4.60 -2.97 -6.25
N ALA A 143 -3.30 -3.20 -6.04
CA ALA A 143 -2.81 -4.14 -5.04
C ALA A 143 -3.12 -3.71 -3.59
N TYR A 144 -3.65 -2.50 -3.34
CA TYR A 144 -4.18 -2.10 -2.03
C TYR A 144 -5.62 -2.58 -1.75
N LEU A 145 -6.28 -3.30 -2.68
CA LEU A 145 -7.60 -3.89 -2.40
C LEU A 145 -7.65 -4.70 -1.09
N PRO A 146 -6.65 -5.55 -0.75
CA PRO A 146 -6.62 -6.26 0.53
C PRO A 146 -6.64 -5.31 1.73
N ASN A 147 -6.00 -4.14 1.66
CA ASN A 147 -6.04 -3.16 2.74
C ASN A 147 -7.46 -2.65 2.99
N VAL A 148 -8.24 -2.41 1.94
CA VAL A 148 -9.65 -1.98 2.06
C VAL A 148 -10.48 -3.07 2.75
N ILE A 149 -10.34 -4.32 2.31
CA ILE A 149 -11.08 -5.46 2.87
C ILE A 149 -10.72 -5.68 4.33
N PHE A 150 -9.43 -5.70 4.66
CA PHE A 150 -8.98 -5.88 6.04
C PHE A 150 -9.36 -4.69 6.92
N SER A 151 -9.44 -3.47 6.40
CA SER A 151 -9.95 -2.32 7.16
C SER A 151 -11.42 -2.49 7.54
N PHE A 152 -12.23 -3.05 6.63
CA PHE A 152 -13.62 -3.40 6.93
C PHE A 152 -13.73 -4.51 7.98
N VAL A 153 -12.93 -5.57 7.88
CA VAL A 153 -12.88 -6.63 8.91
C VAL A 153 -12.42 -6.05 10.26
N TRP A 154 -11.41 -5.19 10.24
CA TRP A 154 -10.86 -4.55 11.43
C TRP A 154 -11.89 -3.69 12.15
N PHE A 155 -12.78 -3.02 11.42
CA PHE A 155 -13.89 -2.29 12.03
C PHE A 155 -14.77 -3.19 12.93
N PHE A 156 -15.14 -4.40 12.48
CA PHE A 156 -15.91 -5.33 13.32
C PHE A 156 -15.11 -5.80 14.53
N ILE A 157 -13.82 -6.06 14.34
CA ILE A 157 -12.92 -6.45 15.43
C ILE A 157 -12.86 -5.33 16.48
N LEU A 158 -12.62 -4.08 16.09
CA LEU A 158 -12.60 -2.94 17.00
C LEU A 158 -13.93 -2.77 17.72
N TYR A 159 -15.05 -2.84 16.98
CA TYR A 159 -16.36 -2.65 17.57
C TYR A 159 -16.70 -3.72 18.62
N THR A 160 -16.35 -4.98 18.36
CA THR A 160 -16.73 -6.13 19.20
C THR A 160 -15.72 -6.44 20.32
N LEU A 161 -14.43 -6.36 20.03
CA LEU A 161 -13.37 -6.84 20.93
C LEU A 161 -12.73 -5.72 21.77
N VAL A 162 -12.81 -4.45 21.35
CA VAL A 162 -12.28 -3.34 22.16
C VAL A 162 -13.30 -2.97 23.24
N PRO A 163 -12.92 -3.10 24.53
CA PRO A 163 -13.80 -2.73 25.62
C PRO A 163 -13.94 -1.21 25.73
N SER A 164 -15.09 -0.74 26.21
CA SER A 164 -15.25 0.67 26.57
C SER A 164 -14.57 0.98 27.89
N VAL A 165 -13.95 2.15 28.02
CA VAL A 165 -13.28 2.62 29.24
C VAL A 165 -13.75 4.02 29.62
N VAL A 166 -14.00 4.22 30.91
CA VAL A 166 -14.29 5.54 31.50
C VAL A 166 -13.12 5.90 32.40
N VAL A 167 -12.40 6.97 32.05
CA VAL A 167 -11.21 7.44 32.76
C VAL A 167 -11.57 8.67 33.59
N ASN A 168 -11.36 8.60 34.90
CA ASN A 168 -11.60 9.72 35.81
C ASN A 168 -10.33 10.54 36.01
N THR A 169 -10.33 11.76 35.48
CA THR A 169 -9.17 12.67 35.48
C THR A 169 -9.02 13.51 36.75
N THR A 170 -9.85 13.31 37.79
CA THR A 170 -9.74 14.05 39.06
C THR A 170 -8.43 13.73 39.80
N ASN A 171 -7.94 12.49 39.66
CA ASN A 171 -6.60 12.09 40.09
C ASN A 171 -5.82 11.61 38.87
N LEU A 172 -4.84 12.39 38.43
CA LEU A 172 -4.06 12.12 37.22
C LEU A 172 -3.23 10.84 37.32
N GLU A 173 -2.71 10.51 38.51
CA GLU A 173 -1.92 9.28 38.70
C GLU A 173 -2.79 8.04 38.55
N ALA A 174 -3.99 8.07 39.14
CA ALA A 174 -4.97 6.99 38.99
C ALA A 174 -5.45 6.85 37.53
N ALA A 175 -5.68 7.98 36.83
CA ALA A 175 -6.05 7.98 35.41
C ALA A 175 -4.95 7.36 34.53
N LEU A 176 -3.68 7.71 34.76
CA LEU A 176 -2.56 7.15 34.02
C LEU A 176 -2.42 5.64 34.26
N LEU A 177 -2.55 5.19 35.50
CA LEU A 177 -2.51 3.76 35.81
C LEU A 177 -3.66 3.01 35.13
N GLN A 178 -4.86 3.60 35.11
CA GLN A 178 -6.02 3.02 34.41
C GLN A 178 -5.79 2.90 32.90
N LEU A 179 -5.18 3.92 32.27
CA LEU A 179 -4.82 3.88 30.86
C LEU A 179 -3.76 2.82 30.56
N GLN A 180 -2.75 2.65 31.41
CA GLN A 180 -1.73 1.60 31.27
C GLN A 180 -2.34 0.19 31.38
N MET A 181 -3.26 -0.02 32.33
CA MET A 181 -3.97 -1.28 32.45
C MET A 181 -4.86 -1.56 31.22
N TYR A 182 -5.53 -0.53 30.72
CA TYR A 182 -6.33 -0.63 29.51
C TYR A 182 -5.48 -0.97 28.28
N ASP A 183 -4.33 -0.30 28.11
CA ASP A 183 -3.38 -0.61 27.04
C ASP A 183 -2.88 -2.06 27.10
N ALA A 184 -2.50 -2.54 28.29
CA ALA A 184 -2.12 -3.93 28.49
C ALA A 184 -3.24 -4.92 28.10
N GLN A 185 -4.50 -4.60 28.40
CA GLN A 185 -5.66 -5.44 28.05
C GLN A 185 -5.91 -5.50 26.54
N ILE A 186 -5.64 -4.43 25.81
CA ILE A 186 -5.84 -4.38 24.34
C ILE A 186 -4.57 -4.72 23.55
N SER A 187 -3.41 -4.84 24.21
CA SER A 187 -2.09 -5.07 23.58
C SER A 187 -2.05 -6.28 22.65
N TRP A 188 -2.70 -7.38 23.02
CA TRP A 188 -2.78 -8.58 22.19
C TRP A 188 -3.54 -8.33 20.88
N LEU A 189 -4.51 -7.40 20.89
CA LEU A 189 -5.25 -6.98 19.72
C LEU A 189 -4.41 -6.03 18.87
N THR A 190 -3.83 -5.01 19.50
CA THR A 190 -3.08 -3.94 18.83
C THR A 190 -1.74 -4.41 18.27
N VAL A 191 -1.12 -5.43 18.85
CA VAL A 191 0.16 -6.01 18.38
C VAL A 191 -0.05 -7.39 17.76
N GLY A 192 -0.72 -8.30 18.47
CA GLY A 192 -0.83 -9.70 18.04
C GLY A 192 -1.69 -9.84 16.78
N VAL A 193 -2.97 -9.45 16.86
CA VAL A 193 -3.91 -9.60 15.73
C VAL A 193 -3.54 -8.67 14.58
N SER A 194 -3.15 -7.43 14.87
CA SER A 194 -2.76 -6.46 13.84
C SER A 194 -1.53 -6.91 13.04
N LEU A 195 -0.53 -7.53 13.68
CA LEU A 195 0.67 -8.02 13.01
C LEU A 195 0.34 -9.16 12.06
N VAL A 196 -0.44 -10.14 12.52
CA VAL A 196 -0.90 -11.25 11.67
C VAL A 196 -1.69 -10.72 10.48
N GLY A 197 -2.63 -9.80 10.72
CA GLY A 197 -3.39 -9.13 9.67
C GLY A 197 -2.49 -8.41 8.67
N THR A 198 -1.49 -7.68 9.16
CA THR A 198 -0.53 -6.94 8.32
C THR A 198 0.29 -7.87 7.44
N VAL A 199 0.75 -9.01 7.97
CA VAL A 199 1.47 -10.03 7.18
C VAL A 199 0.57 -10.64 6.11
N LEU A 200 -0.67 -11.01 6.44
CA LEU A 200 -1.63 -11.55 5.47
C LEU A 200 -1.93 -10.55 4.35
N VAL A 201 -2.16 -9.28 4.71
CA VAL A 201 -2.35 -8.18 3.76
C VAL A 201 -1.12 -8.01 2.88
N LEU A 202 0.09 -8.04 3.45
CA LEU A 202 1.33 -7.92 2.70
C LEU A 202 1.47 -9.05 1.68
N LEU A 203 1.24 -10.30 2.08
CA LEU A 203 1.34 -11.46 1.20
C LEU A 203 0.34 -11.36 0.03
N TRP A 204 -0.92 -11.06 0.33
CA TRP A 204 -1.96 -10.91 -0.70
C TRP A 204 -1.63 -9.74 -1.64
N LYS A 205 -1.30 -8.58 -1.09
CA LYS A 205 -0.90 -7.41 -1.87
C LYS A 205 0.31 -7.71 -2.76
N SER A 206 1.28 -8.46 -2.25
CA SER A 206 2.49 -8.79 -3.02
C SER A 206 2.19 -9.78 -4.14
N TYR A 207 1.30 -10.74 -3.91
CA TYR A 207 0.78 -11.61 -4.97
C TYR A 207 0.10 -10.82 -6.09
N LEU A 208 -0.85 -9.93 -5.76
CA LEU A 208 -1.50 -9.08 -6.77
C LEU A 208 -0.48 -8.20 -7.50
N GLY A 209 0.40 -7.53 -6.74
CA GLY A 209 1.43 -6.66 -7.27
C GLY A 209 2.37 -7.36 -8.25
N GLY A 210 2.82 -8.57 -7.92
CA GLY A 210 3.68 -9.39 -8.79
C GLY A 210 3.01 -9.78 -10.11
N LEU A 211 1.74 -10.22 -10.05
CA LEU A 211 0.96 -10.51 -11.27
C LEU A 211 0.83 -9.28 -12.18
N GLY A 212 0.56 -8.12 -11.59
CA GLY A 212 0.43 -6.87 -12.34
C GLY A 212 1.76 -6.36 -12.88
N ALA A 213 2.85 -6.53 -12.14
CA ALA A 213 4.19 -6.16 -12.60
C ALA A 213 4.62 -7.04 -13.77
N HIS A 214 4.38 -8.35 -13.69
CA HIS A 214 4.67 -9.27 -14.79
C HIS A 214 3.91 -8.88 -16.07
N ALA A 215 2.60 -8.67 -15.98
CA ALA A 215 1.81 -8.26 -17.14
C ALA A 215 2.17 -6.85 -17.64
N GLY A 216 2.35 -5.89 -16.72
CA GLY A 216 2.63 -4.48 -17.05
C GLY A 216 4.02 -4.26 -17.64
N THR A 217 4.97 -5.13 -17.32
CA THR A 217 6.31 -5.16 -17.94
C THR A 217 6.37 -6.03 -19.20
N ARG A 218 5.22 -6.57 -19.65
CA ARG A 218 5.13 -7.51 -20.78
C ARG A 218 6.06 -8.71 -20.60
N GLU A 219 5.96 -9.32 -19.43
CA GLU A 219 6.67 -10.55 -19.04
C GLU A 219 8.18 -10.39 -18.85
N ARG A 220 8.74 -9.16 -18.95
CA ARG A 220 10.15 -8.88 -18.69
C ARG A 220 10.51 -9.05 -17.21
N CYS A 221 9.59 -8.69 -16.32
CA CYS A 221 9.70 -9.02 -14.91
C CYS A 221 9.00 -10.35 -14.65
N ASP A 222 9.75 -11.37 -14.24
CA ASP A 222 9.17 -12.64 -13.79
C ASP A 222 8.19 -12.43 -12.62
N GLU A 223 7.13 -13.24 -12.57
CA GLU A 223 6.09 -13.14 -11.53
C GLU A 223 6.66 -13.30 -10.13
N ASN A 224 7.54 -14.29 -9.91
CA ASN A 224 8.10 -14.55 -8.59
C ASN A 224 9.01 -13.40 -8.16
N ASN A 225 9.80 -12.87 -9.10
CA ASN A 225 10.63 -11.69 -8.84
C ASN A 225 9.77 -10.48 -8.46
N GLY A 226 8.67 -10.24 -9.19
CA GLY A 226 7.70 -9.21 -8.85
C GLY A 226 7.14 -9.39 -7.44
N ILE A 227 6.67 -10.59 -7.09
CA ILE A 227 6.15 -10.89 -5.75
C ILE A 227 7.20 -10.60 -4.68
N ILE A 228 8.43 -11.08 -4.85
CA ILE A 228 9.54 -10.88 -3.90
C ILE A 228 9.82 -9.39 -3.71
N MET A 229 9.89 -8.60 -4.78
CA MET A 229 10.12 -7.16 -4.67
C MET A 229 9.00 -6.45 -3.90
N PHE A 230 7.75 -6.83 -4.14
CA PHE A 230 6.62 -6.29 -3.38
C PHE A 230 6.66 -6.65 -1.89
N ILE A 231 7.11 -7.87 -1.55
CA ILE A 231 7.31 -8.32 -0.18
C ILE A 231 8.42 -7.50 0.48
N VAL A 232 9.61 -7.43 -0.13
CA VAL A 232 10.77 -6.73 0.45
C VAL A 232 10.46 -5.25 0.69
N ILE A 233 9.94 -4.55 -0.32
CA ILE A 233 9.58 -3.13 -0.18
C ILE A 233 8.42 -2.95 0.80
N GLY A 234 7.46 -3.88 0.83
CA GLY A 234 6.38 -3.85 1.82
C GLY A 234 6.87 -4.07 3.25
N PHE A 235 7.84 -4.96 3.45
CA PHE A 235 8.43 -5.24 4.76
C PHE A 235 9.22 -4.06 5.29
N ILE A 236 9.96 -3.34 4.43
CA ILE A 236 10.58 -2.05 4.81
C ILE A 236 9.52 -1.07 5.33
N GLY A 237 8.37 -1.00 4.66
CA GLY A 237 7.24 -0.20 5.11
C GLY A 237 6.75 -0.60 6.51
N ILE A 238 6.59 -1.90 6.76
CA ILE A 238 6.19 -2.42 8.09
C ILE A 238 7.21 -2.05 9.17
N VAL A 239 8.52 -2.16 8.88
CA VAL A 239 9.58 -1.80 9.83
C VAL A 239 9.52 -0.32 10.17
N ILE A 240 9.33 0.54 9.17
CA ILE A 240 9.17 2.00 9.38
C ILE A 240 7.94 2.29 10.24
N ASP A 241 6.82 1.63 9.95
CA ASP A 241 5.58 1.77 10.72
C ASP A 241 5.77 1.33 12.17
N PHE A 242 6.44 0.20 12.39
CA PHE A 242 6.69 -0.32 13.72
C PHE A 242 7.64 0.58 14.53
N LEU A 243 8.73 1.06 13.92
CA LEU A 243 9.66 1.98 14.58
C LEU A 243 9.01 3.33 14.90
N GLY A 244 8.14 3.83 14.02
CA GLY A 244 7.41 5.07 14.23
C GLY A 244 6.30 4.98 15.29
N MET A 245 5.86 3.78 15.67
CA MET A 245 4.91 3.57 16.77
C MET A 245 5.61 3.44 18.14
N VAL A 246 6.91 3.14 18.16
CA VAL A 246 7.71 2.92 19.39
C VAL A 246 8.46 4.19 19.83
N LEU A 247 8.60 5.18 18.92
CA LEU A 247 9.19 6.50 19.16
C LEU A 247 8.12 7.55 19.45
#